data_AF-A0AAF0BKY8-F1
#
_entry.id   AF-A0AAF0BKY8-F1
#
_cell.length_a   1.000
_cell.length_b   1.000
_cell.length_c   1.000
_cell.angle_alpha   90.00
_cell.angle_beta   90.00
_cell.angle_gamma   90.00
#
_symmetry.space_group_name_H-M   'P 1'
#
loop_
_entity.id
_entity.type
_entity.pdbx_description
1 polymer ?
#
loop_
_entity_poly.entity_id
_entity_poly.type
_entity_poly.pdbx_seq_one_letter_code
_entity_poly.pdbx_strand_id
1 'polypeptide(L)'
;MTILLSRLVVAAAFVGGAFIAVIDPAAIDWKTFLPVVAAGLVGLIVLKVSTGAAARADSVLIANRRILNDSLHAIVLNLEELNGRRDKIPTYEMRFEIDRLFRDDLFAFADARDSLKHIFGLSAYAEIMSSFAAGERYLNRVWSASTDGYVDEVLVYIEKALGQFVEAVDAFDRADTAARKEMSK
;
A
#
# COMPACT_ATOMS: atom_id res chain seq x y z
N MET A 1 -11.64 -19.01 13.71
CA MET A 1 -11.80 -19.16 15.18
C MET A 1 -10.80 -18.31 15.96
N THR A 2 -9.52 -18.30 15.59
CA THR A 2 -8.40 -17.71 16.37
C THR A 2 -8.45 -16.18 16.52
N ILE A 3 -8.79 -15.44 15.47
CA ILE A 3 -8.83 -13.96 15.48
C ILE A 3 -9.90 -13.41 16.44
N LEU A 4 -11.09 -14.02 16.43
CA LEU A 4 -12.19 -13.62 17.30
C LEU A 4 -11.83 -13.85 18.78
N LEU A 5 -11.22 -14.99 19.08
CA LEU A 5 -10.76 -15.31 20.42
C LEU A 5 -9.69 -14.32 20.90
N SER A 6 -8.72 -13.96 20.06
CA SER A 6 -7.71 -12.95 20.41
C SER A 6 -8.33 -11.57 20.69
N ARG A 7 -9.34 -11.14 19.91
CA ARG A 7 -10.06 -9.90 20.16
C ARG A 7 -10.79 -9.91 21.50
N LEU A 8 -11.44 -11.02 21.85
CA LEU A 8 -12.11 -11.19 23.13
C LEU A 8 -11.12 -11.16 24.30
N VAL A 9 -9.95 -11.79 24.16
CA VAL A 9 -8.88 -11.76 25.17
C VAL A 9 -8.35 -10.34 25.38
N VAL A 10 -8.09 -9.58 24.30
CA VAL A 10 -7.65 -8.18 24.40
C VAL A 10 -8.71 -7.31 25.07
N ALA A 11 -9.97 -7.46 24.69
CA ALA A 11 -11.08 -6.72 25.29
C ALA A 11 -11.26 -7.04 26.77
N ALA A 12 -11.23 -8.33 27.15
CA ALA A 12 -11.36 -8.77 28.53
C ALA A 12 -10.17 -8.30 29.40
N ALA A 13 -8.95 -8.34 28.87
CA ALA A 13 -7.76 -7.85 29.57
C ALA A 13 -7.81 -6.32 29.76
N PHE A 14 -8.29 -5.58 28.77
CA PHE A 14 -8.44 -4.13 28.88
C PHE A 14 -9.49 -3.74 29.93
N VAL A 15 -10.68 -4.36 29.88
CA VAL A 15 -11.76 -4.12 30.84
C VAL A 15 -11.35 -4.57 32.25
N GLY A 16 -10.72 -5.74 32.39
CA GLY A 16 -10.24 -6.25 33.67
C GLY A 16 -9.14 -5.38 34.27
N GLY A 17 -8.18 -4.93 33.47
CA GLY A 17 -7.12 -4.03 33.91
C GLY A 17 -7.66 -2.68 34.37
N ALA A 18 -8.60 -2.11 33.61
CA ALA A 18 -9.28 -0.87 33.98
C ALA A 18 -10.10 -1.02 35.27
N PHE A 19 -10.80 -2.15 35.44
CA PHE A 19 -11.56 -2.45 36.65
C PHE A 19 -10.65 -2.56 37.89
N ILE A 20 -9.56 -3.32 37.80
CA ILE A 20 -8.58 -3.47 38.89
C ILE A 20 -7.97 -2.13 39.29
N ALA A 21 -7.65 -1.27 38.30
CA ALA A 21 -7.08 0.05 38.55
C ALA A 21 -8.05 1.02 39.24
N VAL A 22 -9.36 0.78 39.15
CA VAL A 22 -10.41 1.64 39.76
C VAL A 22 -10.78 1.20 41.17
N ILE A 23 -10.59 -0.07 41.55
CA ILE A 23 -11.01 -0.59 42.86
C ILE A 23 -10.26 0.09 44.02
N ASP A 24 -8.95 0.33 43.86
CA ASP A 24 -8.15 1.04 44.85
C ASP A 24 -7.28 2.11 44.17
N PRO A 25 -7.73 3.38 44.19
CA PRO A 25 -7.01 4.49 43.57
C PRO A 25 -5.67 4.82 44.24
N ALA A 26 -5.41 4.32 45.45
CA ALA A 26 -4.21 4.62 46.24
C ALA A 26 -3.14 3.53 46.14
N ALA A 27 -3.52 2.28 45.86
CA ALA A 27 -2.58 1.17 45.71
C ALA A 27 -3.07 0.14 44.69
N ILE A 28 -2.36 0.03 43.56
CA ILE A 28 -2.62 -1.04 42.57
C ILE A 28 -2.10 -2.37 43.13
N ASP A 29 -2.95 -3.38 43.19
CA ASP A 29 -2.52 -4.76 43.46
C ASP A 29 -1.78 -5.33 42.24
N TRP A 30 -0.46 -5.15 42.24
CA TRP A 30 0.43 -5.61 41.19
C TRP A 30 0.39 -7.12 40.93
N LYS A 31 0.03 -7.94 41.94
CA LYS A 31 -0.04 -9.40 41.77
C LYS A 31 -1.17 -9.81 40.83
N THR A 32 -2.28 -9.07 40.86
CA THR A 32 -3.45 -9.33 40.02
C THR A 32 -3.43 -8.51 38.74
N PHE A 33 -2.91 -7.28 38.79
CA PHE A 33 -2.81 -6.40 37.64
C PHE A 33 -1.83 -6.90 36.57
N LEU A 34 -0.64 -7.35 36.97
CA LEU A 34 0.42 -7.73 36.04
C LEU A 34 0.05 -8.92 35.12
N PRO A 35 -0.57 -10.02 35.62
CA PRO A 35 -1.05 -11.10 34.75
C PRO A 35 -2.11 -10.66 33.74
N VAL A 36 -3.01 -9.74 34.13
CA VAL A 36 -4.08 -9.25 33.24
C VAL A 36 -3.49 -8.43 32.09
N VAL A 37 -2.54 -7.53 32.40
CA VAL A 37 -1.81 -6.78 31.37
C VAL A 37 -1.00 -7.71 30.46
N ALA A 38 -0.30 -8.70 31.04
CA ALA A 38 0.46 -9.67 30.26
C ALA A 38 -0.43 -10.49 29.31
N ALA A 39 -1.60 -10.94 29.78
CA ALA A 39 -2.58 -11.63 28.94
C ALA A 39 -3.08 -10.74 27.78
N GLY A 40 -3.32 -9.46 28.03
CA GLY A 40 -3.67 -8.48 27.00
C GLY A 40 -2.57 -8.29 25.96
N LEU A 41 -1.31 -8.19 26.39
CA LEU A 41 -0.15 -8.08 25.49
C LEU A 41 0.02 -9.33 24.64
N VAL A 42 -0.09 -10.53 25.22
CA VAL A 42 -0.04 -11.79 24.48
C VAL A 42 -1.18 -11.88 23.47
N GLY A 43 -2.41 -11.51 23.88
CA GLY A 43 -3.56 -11.45 22.98
C GLY A 43 -3.33 -10.50 21.79
N LEU A 44 -2.72 -9.34 22.02
CA LEU A 44 -2.37 -8.37 20.99
C LEU A 44 -1.30 -8.91 20.02
N ILE A 45 -0.26 -9.56 20.55
CA ILE A 45 0.79 -10.17 19.73
C ILE A 45 0.19 -11.26 18.83
N VAL A 46 -0.62 -12.17 19.40
CA VAL A 46 -1.28 -13.23 18.63
C VAL A 46 -2.22 -12.65 17.59
N LEU A 47 -2.98 -11.60 17.92
CA LEU A 47 -3.85 -10.91 16.96
C LEU A 47 -3.03 -10.37 15.78
N LYS A 48 -1.93 -9.67 16.05
CA LYS A 48 -1.07 -9.08 15.02
C LYS A 48 -0.38 -10.14 14.15
N VAL A 49 0.05 -11.25 14.75
CA VAL A 49 0.64 -12.38 14.00
C VAL A 49 -0.42 -13.07 13.15
N SER A 50 -1.63 -13.27 13.68
CA SER A 50 -2.71 -13.95 12.96
C SER A 50 -3.25 -13.14 11.78
N THR A 51 -3.34 -11.81 11.89
CA THR A 51 -3.70 -10.94 10.77
C THR A 51 -2.57 -10.89 9.74
N GLY A 52 -1.31 -10.84 10.17
CA GLY A 52 -0.15 -10.94 9.28
C GLY A 52 -0.10 -12.30 8.55
N ALA A 53 -0.46 -13.40 9.20
CA ALA A 53 -0.53 -14.72 8.58
C ALA A 53 -1.69 -14.83 7.57
N ALA A 54 -2.85 -14.25 7.87
CA ALA A 54 -3.98 -14.21 6.94
C ALA A 54 -3.68 -13.33 5.70
N ALA A 55 -2.98 -12.21 5.87
CA ALA A 55 -2.49 -11.38 4.77
C ALA A 55 -1.43 -12.07 3.90
N ARG A 56 -0.80 -13.14 4.42
CA ARG A 56 0.17 -13.99 3.71
C ARG A 56 -0.42 -15.25 3.11
N ALA A 57 -1.74 -15.47 3.20
CA ALA A 57 -2.37 -16.62 2.57
C ALA A 57 -2.14 -16.57 1.06
N ASP A 58 -1.81 -17.71 0.43
CA ASP A 58 -1.48 -17.78 -1.00
C ASP A 58 -2.54 -17.14 -1.90
N SER A 59 -3.82 -17.28 -1.55
CA SER A 59 -4.92 -16.63 -2.27
C SER A 59 -4.87 -15.10 -2.21
N VAL A 60 -4.45 -14.53 -1.08
CA VAL A 60 -4.27 -13.08 -0.90
C VAL A 60 -3.04 -12.59 -1.67
N LEU A 61 -1.95 -13.35 -1.65
CA LEU A 61 -0.75 -13.03 -2.43
C LEU A 61 -1.02 -13.07 -3.94
N ILE A 62 -1.79 -14.06 -4.42
CA ILE A 62 -2.22 -14.14 -5.82
C ILE A 62 -3.12 -12.97 -6.20
N ALA A 63 -4.10 -12.62 -5.35
CA ALA A 63 -4.99 -11.49 -5.57
C ALA A 63 -4.21 -10.17 -5.61
N ASN A 64 -3.34 -9.94 -4.63
CA ASN A 64 -2.53 -8.72 -4.55
C ASN A 64 -1.54 -8.63 -5.71
N ARG A 65 -0.94 -9.75 -6.14
CA ARG A 65 -0.08 -9.76 -7.34
C ARG A 65 -0.84 -9.31 -8.58
N ARG A 66 -2.07 -9.79 -8.77
CA ARG A 66 -2.93 -9.35 -9.87
C ARG A 66 -3.24 -7.86 -9.78
N ILE A 67 -3.65 -7.38 -8.59
CA ILE A 67 -3.91 -5.95 -8.36
C ILE A 67 -2.69 -5.09 -8.73
N LEU A 68 -1.50 -5.46 -8.24
CA LEU A 68 -0.27 -4.74 -8.52
C LEU A 68 0.04 -4.67 -10.02
N ASN A 69 -0.10 -5.80 -10.72
CA ASN A 69 0.11 -5.89 -12.16
C ASN A 69 -0.89 -5.02 -12.93
N ASP A 70 -2.18 -5.21 -12.65
CA ASP A 70 -3.27 -4.60 -13.40
C ASP A 70 -3.27 -3.08 -13.18
N SER A 71 -3.05 -2.60 -11.95
CA SER A 71 -2.97 -1.17 -11.65
C SER A 71 -1.76 -0.49 -12.30
N LEU A 72 -0.57 -1.12 -12.31
CA LEU A 72 0.59 -0.55 -13.00
C LEU A 72 0.35 -0.40 -14.50
N HIS A 73 -0.17 -1.45 -15.13
CA HIS A 73 -0.46 -1.43 -16.57
C HIS A 73 -1.58 -0.46 -16.92
N ALA A 74 -2.61 -0.35 -16.08
CA ALA A 74 -3.68 0.63 -16.25
C ALA A 74 -3.15 2.06 -16.16
N ILE A 75 -2.27 2.36 -15.18
CA ILE A 75 -1.62 3.67 -15.05
C ILE A 75 -0.81 4.00 -16.31
N VAL A 76 0.01 3.07 -16.80
CA VAL A 76 0.81 3.28 -18.03
C VAL A 76 -0.10 3.51 -19.23
N LEU A 77 -1.10 2.66 -19.46
CA LEU A 77 -2.05 2.81 -20.56
C LEU A 77 -2.77 4.17 -20.53
N ASN A 78 -3.27 4.56 -19.36
CA ASN A 78 -3.95 5.83 -19.16
C ASN A 78 -2.98 7.02 -19.36
N LEU A 79 -1.70 6.89 -18.95
CA LEU A 79 -0.68 7.91 -19.17
C LEU A 79 -0.26 8.01 -20.63
N GLU A 80 -0.15 6.90 -21.36
CA GLU A 80 0.13 6.91 -22.79
C GLU A 80 -0.99 7.63 -23.55
N GLU A 81 -2.25 7.32 -23.25
CA GLU A 81 -3.39 8.00 -23.83
C GLU A 81 -3.39 9.49 -23.48
N LEU A 82 -3.23 9.82 -22.19
CA LEU A 82 -3.21 11.20 -21.72
C LEU A 82 -2.07 12.00 -22.36
N ASN A 83 -0.88 11.42 -22.43
CA ASN A 83 0.31 12.01 -23.05
C ASN A 83 0.11 12.23 -24.56
N GLY A 84 -0.57 11.31 -25.26
CA GLY A 84 -0.89 11.44 -26.68
C GLY A 84 -1.94 12.52 -27.00
N ARG A 85 -2.79 12.89 -26.03
CA ARG A 85 -3.81 13.95 -26.19
C ARG A 85 -3.55 15.20 -25.33
N ARG A 86 -2.38 15.31 -24.68
CA ARG A 86 -2.05 16.38 -23.73
C ARG A 86 -2.20 17.80 -24.29
N ASP A 87 -1.89 17.99 -25.57
CA ASP A 87 -1.96 19.31 -26.23
C ASP A 87 -3.42 19.75 -26.53
N LYS A 88 -4.38 18.84 -26.40
CA LYS A 88 -5.82 19.10 -26.61
C LYS A 88 -6.57 19.37 -25.32
N ILE A 89 -5.92 19.16 -24.16
CA ILE A 89 -6.53 19.34 -22.84
C ILE A 89 -6.14 20.72 -22.32
N PRO A 90 -7.10 21.58 -21.97
CA PRO A 90 -6.81 22.84 -21.31
C PRO A 90 -6.02 22.61 -20.01
N THR A 91 -4.97 23.39 -19.77
CA THR A 91 -4.06 23.20 -18.62
C THR A 91 -4.79 23.11 -17.29
N TYR A 92 -5.82 23.92 -17.07
CA TYR A 92 -6.62 23.91 -15.83
C TYR A 92 -7.51 22.67 -15.67
N GLU A 93 -7.77 21.94 -16.75
CA GLU A 93 -8.55 20.70 -16.72
C GLU A 93 -7.68 19.47 -16.41
N MET A 94 -6.36 19.58 -16.61
CA MET A 94 -5.45 18.44 -16.45
C MET A 94 -5.51 17.81 -15.05
N ARG A 95 -5.63 18.60 -13.97
CA ARG A 95 -5.78 18.07 -12.60
C ARG A 95 -7.00 17.16 -12.45
N PHE A 96 -8.10 17.47 -13.14
CA PHE A 96 -9.32 16.65 -13.08
C PHE A 96 -9.17 15.36 -13.87
N GLU A 97 -8.47 15.40 -15.01
CA GLU A 97 -8.09 14.18 -15.73
C GLU A 97 -7.17 13.30 -14.89
N ILE A 98 -6.20 13.88 -14.18
CA ILE A 98 -5.31 13.15 -13.27
C ILE A 98 -6.13 12.46 -12.16
N ASP A 99 -7.02 13.21 -11.51
CA ASP A 99 -7.89 12.70 -10.45
C ASP A 99 -8.83 11.59 -10.93
N ARG A 100 -9.33 11.69 -12.16
CA ARG A 100 -10.27 10.73 -12.76
C ARG A 100 -9.57 9.45 -13.22
N LEU A 101 -8.38 9.55 -13.80
CA LEU A 101 -7.71 8.44 -14.48
C LEU A 101 -6.82 7.61 -13.57
N PHE A 102 -6.22 8.19 -12.53
CA PHE A 102 -5.13 7.52 -11.80
C PHE A 102 -5.45 7.24 -10.34
N ARG A 103 -6.44 7.91 -9.76
CA ARG A 103 -6.73 7.83 -8.32
C ARG A 103 -6.92 6.39 -7.84
N ASP A 104 -7.81 5.65 -8.48
CA ASP A 104 -8.18 4.31 -8.02
C ASP A 104 -7.02 3.33 -8.16
N ASP A 105 -6.30 3.37 -9.30
CA ASP A 105 -5.16 2.49 -9.54
C ASP A 105 -3.95 2.81 -8.66
N LEU A 106 -3.67 4.10 -8.41
CA LEU A 106 -2.62 4.51 -7.47
C LEU A 106 -2.92 4.02 -6.05
N PHE A 107 -4.18 4.14 -5.60
CA PHE A 107 -4.59 3.63 -4.30
C PHE A 107 -4.51 2.11 -4.22
N ALA A 108 -5.05 1.40 -5.23
CA ALA A 108 -5.04 -0.06 -5.26
C ALA A 108 -3.61 -0.62 -5.26
N PHE A 109 -2.71 -0.03 -6.06
CA PHE A 109 -1.30 -0.40 -6.05
C PHE A 109 -0.66 -0.13 -4.69
N ALA A 110 -0.87 1.08 -4.14
CA ALA A 110 -0.29 1.47 -2.86
C ALA A 110 -0.73 0.52 -1.73
N ASP A 111 -2.01 0.14 -1.67
CA ASP A 111 -2.53 -0.78 -0.65
C ASP A 111 -1.94 -2.19 -0.77
N ALA A 112 -1.69 -2.67 -2.00
CA ALA A 112 -1.14 -4.00 -2.24
C ALA A 112 0.39 -4.07 -2.12
N ARG A 113 1.11 -2.94 -2.13
CA ARG A 113 2.58 -2.85 -2.30
C ARG A 113 3.41 -3.67 -1.32
N ASP A 114 2.93 -3.87 -0.09
CA ASP A 114 3.68 -4.65 0.91
C ASP A 114 3.81 -6.13 0.50
N SER A 115 2.92 -6.60 -0.38
CA SER A 115 2.99 -7.95 -0.95
C SER A 115 4.20 -8.14 -1.86
N LEU A 116 4.72 -7.08 -2.50
CA LEU A 116 5.91 -7.17 -3.37
C LEU A 116 7.14 -7.74 -2.63
N LYS A 117 7.35 -7.34 -1.37
CA LYS A 117 8.45 -7.88 -0.54
C LYS A 117 8.32 -9.38 -0.32
N HIS A 118 7.08 -9.85 -0.22
CA HIS A 118 6.76 -11.25 0.01
C HIS A 118 6.82 -12.08 -1.27
N ILE A 119 6.41 -11.50 -2.40
CA ILE A 119 6.36 -12.20 -3.70
C ILE A 119 7.74 -12.22 -4.37
N PHE A 120 8.46 -11.08 -4.36
CA PHE A 120 9.69 -10.89 -5.14
C PHE A 120 10.93 -10.59 -4.31
N GLY A 121 10.79 -10.40 -2.99
CA GLY A 121 11.89 -10.04 -2.11
C GLY A 121 12.21 -8.54 -2.08
N LEU A 122 13.18 -8.15 -1.24
CA LEU A 122 13.44 -6.75 -0.91
C LEU A 122 14.11 -5.97 -2.06
N SER A 123 14.95 -6.63 -2.86
CA SER A 123 15.64 -5.99 -3.98
C SER A 123 14.65 -5.57 -5.07
N ALA A 124 13.78 -6.49 -5.50
CA ALA A 124 12.75 -6.20 -6.50
C ALA A 124 11.75 -5.15 -5.98
N TYR A 125 11.37 -5.23 -4.70
CA TYR A 125 10.56 -4.18 -4.08
C TYR A 125 11.20 -2.80 -4.21
N ALA A 126 12.50 -2.68 -3.89
CA ALA A 126 13.20 -1.40 -3.95
C ALA A 126 13.28 -0.84 -5.38
N GLU A 127 13.52 -1.71 -6.37
CA GLU A 127 13.58 -1.32 -7.78
C GLU A 127 12.21 -0.81 -8.27
N ILE A 128 11.15 -1.63 -8.12
CA ILE A 128 9.78 -1.28 -8.53
C ILE A 128 9.30 0.00 -7.85
N MET A 129 9.48 0.10 -6.53
CA MET A 129 8.99 1.25 -5.76
C MET A 129 9.77 2.53 -6.03
N SER A 130 11.04 2.45 -6.42
CA SER A 130 11.83 3.64 -6.73
C SER A 130 11.25 4.38 -7.93
N SER A 131 10.97 3.66 -9.02
CA SER A 131 10.37 4.21 -10.23
C SER A 131 8.89 4.57 -9.99
N PHE A 132 8.10 3.72 -9.32
CA PHE A 132 6.70 4.04 -8.99
C PHE A 132 6.57 5.35 -8.19
N ALA A 133 7.35 5.49 -7.11
CA ALA A 133 7.27 6.68 -6.26
C ALA A 133 7.76 7.94 -6.99
N ALA A 134 8.69 7.82 -7.93
CA ALA A 134 9.10 8.92 -8.79
C ALA A 134 7.99 9.33 -9.76
N GLY A 135 7.33 8.36 -10.40
CA GLY A 135 6.17 8.60 -11.26
C GLY A 135 5.02 9.29 -10.52
N GLU A 136 4.68 8.79 -9.32
CA GLU A 136 3.65 9.40 -8.46
C GLU A 136 3.98 10.86 -8.10
N ARG A 137 5.25 11.15 -7.75
CA ARG A 137 5.69 12.53 -7.50
C ARG A 137 5.55 13.42 -8.73
N TYR A 138 5.82 12.90 -9.92
CA TYR A 138 5.64 13.66 -11.16
C TYR A 138 4.17 13.90 -11.48
N LEU A 139 3.27 12.92 -11.27
CA LEU A 139 1.81 13.16 -11.38
C LEU A 139 1.33 14.23 -10.40
N ASN A 140 1.80 14.18 -9.15
CA ASN A 140 1.50 15.22 -8.16
C ASN A 140 2.00 16.60 -8.61
N ARG A 141 3.17 16.65 -9.29
CA ARG A 141 3.67 17.91 -9.86
C ARG A 141 2.79 18.41 -11.01
N VAL A 142 2.33 17.52 -11.90
CA VAL A 142 1.36 17.86 -12.95
C VAL A 142 0.09 18.43 -12.34
N TRP A 143 -0.43 17.80 -11.28
CA TRP A 143 -1.64 18.24 -10.60
C TRP A 143 -1.50 19.66 -10.01
N SER A 144 -0.40 19.94 -9.31
CA SER A 144 -0.12 21.29 -8.78
C SER A 144 0.09 22.31 -9.90
N ALA A 145 0.92 21.99 -10.90
CA ALA A 145 1.20 22.88 -12.03
C ALA A 145 -0.06 23.21 -12.84
N SER A 146 -0.97 22.23 -13.01
CA SER A 146 -2.28 22.43 -13.62
C SER A 146 -3.15 23.41 -12.84
N THR A 147 -3.08 23.35 -11.51
CA THR A 147 -3.82 24.26 -10.62
C THR A 147 -3.32 25.70 -10.76
N ASP A 148 -2.01 25.85 -10.89
CA ASP A 148 -1.35 27.16 -10.97
C ASP A 148 -1.25 27.70 -12.41
N GLY A 149 -1.65 26.92 -13.43
CA GLY A 149 -1.65 27.32 -14.83
C GLY A 149 -0.30 27.19 -15.55
N TYR A 150 0.67 26.47 -14.99
CA TYR A 150 2.00 26.27 -15.59
C TYR A 150 1.98 25.22 -16.71
N VAL A 151 1.70 25.66 -17.93
CA VAL A 151 1.52 24.79 -19.11
C VAL A 151 2.73 23.93 -19.42
N ASP A 152 3.91 24.55 -19.58
CA ASP A 152 5.13 23.83 -19.95
C ASP A 152 5.50 22.76 -18.91
N GLU A 153 5.25 23.07 -17.64
CA GLU A 153 5.51 22.16 -16.54
C GLU A 153 4.58 20.95 -16.59
N VAL A 154 3.28 21.17 -16.82
CA VAL A 154 2.32 20.09 -17.01
C VAL A 154 2.77 19.14 -18.12
N LEU A 155 3.13 19.68 -19.30
CA LEU A 155 3.51 18.86 -20.45
C LEU A 155 4.79 18.05 -20.18
N VAL A 156 5.81 18.69 -19.60
CA VAL A 156 7.09 18.02 -19.28
C VAL A 156 6.91 16.92 -18.24
N TYR A 157 6.13 17.16 -17.19
CA TYR A 157 6.00 16.19 -16.10
C TYR A 157 5.05 15.03 -16.42
N ILE A 158 4.10 15.19 -17.36
CA ILE A 158 3.32 14.04 -17.87
C ILE A 158 4.25 13.05 -18.56
N GLU A 159 5.14 13.53 -19.43
CA GLU A 159 6.09 12.67 -20.14
C GLU A 159 7.08 11.99 -19.17
N LYS A 160 7.58 12.73 -18.17
CA LYS A 160 8.44 12.15 -17.13
C LYS A 160 7.71 11.12 -16.27
N ALA A 161 6.45 11.38 -15.92
CA ALA A 161 5.64 10.42 -15.17
C ALA A 161 5.49 9.11 -15.95
N LEU A 162 5.14 9.21 -17.24
CA LEU A 162 5.02 8.05 -18.13
C LEU A 162 6.31 7.22 -18.15
N GLY A 163 7.46 7.86 -18.35
CA GLY A 163 8.76 7.15 -18.34
C GLY A 163 9.02 6.38 -17.05
N GLN A 164 8.71 6.97 -15.89
CA GLN A 164 8.89 6.31 -14.60
C GLN A 164 7.92 5.15 -14.35
N PHE A 165 6.66 5.25 -14.80
CA PHE A 165 5.73 4.13 -14.67
C PHE A 165 6.04 2.99 -15.64
N VAL A 166 6.56 3.29 -16.84
CA VAL A 166 7.08 2.26 -17.76
C VAL A 166 8.26 1.53 -17.11
N GLU A 167 9.22 2.24 -16.52
CA GLU A 167 10.33 1.62 -15.77
C GLU A 167 9.83 0.73 -14.63
N ALA A 168 8.76 1.15 -13.92
CA ALA A 168 8.16 0.36 -12.85
C ALA A 168 7.49 -0.93 -13.37
N VAL A 169 6.79 -0.87 -14.51
CA VAL A 169 6.24 -2.05 -15.21
C VAL A 169 7.34 -3.00 -15.62
N ASP A 170 8.39 -2.49 -16.26
CA ASP A 170 9.53 -3.31 -16.71
C ASP A 170 10.22 -4.01 -15.53
N ALA A 171 10.40 -3.32 -14.41
CA ALA A 171 10.96 -3.90 -13.19
C ALA A 171 10.04 -4.99 -12.60
N PHE A 172 8.72 -4.74 -12.61
CA PHE A 172 7.72 -5.69 -12.14
C PHE A 172 7.73 -6.97 -13.00
N ASP A 173 7.70 -6.84 -14.33
CA ASP A 173 7.66 -7.98 -15.25
C ASP A 173 8.94 -8.83 -15.20
N ARG A 174 10.10 -8.17 -15.02
CA ARG A 174 11.37 -8.88 -14.77
C ARG A 174 11.30 -9.70 -13.49
N ALA A 175 10.82 -9.11 -12.39
CA ALA A 175 10.66 -9.79 -11.11
C ALA A 175 9.64 -10.94 -11.20
N ASP A 176 8.54 -10.72 -11.91
CA ASP A 176 7.49 -11.71 -12.13
C ASP A 176 7.99 -12.92 -12.90
N THR A 177 8.74 -12.67 -13.97
CA THR A 177 9.35 -13.70 -14.80
C THR A 177 10.40 -14.50 -14.02
N ALA A 178 11.22 -13.83 -13.20
CA ALA A 178 12.21 -14.49 -12.36
C ALA A 178 11.54 -15.42 -11.33
N ALA A 179 10.51 -14.93 -10.62
CA ALA A 179 9.77 -15.72 -9.64
C ALA A 179 9.11 -16.98 -10.25
N ARG A 180 8.51 -16.86 -11.45
CA ARG A 180 7.94 -18.02 -12.16
C ARG A 180 8.98 -19.07 -12.54
N LYS A 181 10.19 -18.66 -12.92
CA LYS A 181 11.29 -19.59 -13.27
C LYS A 181 11.78 -20.37 -12.05
N GLU A 182 11.82 -19.75 -10.88
CA GLU A 182 12.22 -20.41 -9.63
C GLU A 182 11.20 -21.47 -9.20
N MET A 183 9.90 -21.20 -9.37
CA MET A 183 8.83 -22.16 -9.04
C MET A 183 8.76 -23.38 -9.98
N SER A 184 9.40 -23.33 -11.15
CA SER A 184 9.40 -24.42 -12.14
C SER A 184 10.63 -25.33 -12.05
N LYS A 185 11.58 -25.03 -11.16
CA LYS A 185 12.75 -25.88 -10.87
C LYS A 185 12.46 -26.81 -9.70
#